data_AF-A0A9C8E4N7-F1
#
_entry.id   AF-A0A9C8E4N7-F1
#
_cell.length_a   1.000
_cell.length_b   1.000
_cell.length_c   1.000
_cell.angle_alpha   90.00
_cell.angle_beta   90.00
_cell.angle_gamma   90.00
#
_symmetry.space_group_name_H-M   'P 1'
#
loop_
_entity.id
_entity.type
_entity.pdbx_description
1 polymer ?
#
loop_
_entity_poly.entity_id
_entity_poly.type
_entity_poly.pdbx_seq_one_letter_code
_entity_poly.pdbx_strand_id
1 'polypeptide(L)'
;MIEKGFDQPGEPKALRIKAQAGRKLQEVYMPRYLIVNADDFGRSPGVNRGIIKAYREGIVSSTSVMTNQPYFEEAASLLRDHPSLGAGVHLVFTAWKPVLPPEKIPSLVDEKGFFLPQEALLAQPGRVDR
;
A
#
# COMPACT_ATOMS: atom_id res chain seq x y z
N MET A 1 31.24 -8.63 32.42
CA MET A 1 31.08 -7.51 31.47
C MET A 1 30.67 -8.12 30.15
N ILE A 2 29.43 -7.84 29.68
CA ILE A 2 28.95 -8.34 28.40
C ILE A 2 29.16 -7.21 27.39
N GLU A 3 30.13 -7.36 26.50
CA GLU A 3 30.29 -6.48 25.36
C GLU A 3 29.16 -6.75 24.37
N LYS A 4 28.27 -5.77 24.17
CA LYS A 4 27.38 -5.74 23.02
C LYS A 4 28.18 -5.20 21.85
N GLY A 5 28.69 -6.09 21.01
CA GLY A 5 29.09 -5.74 19.66
C GLY A 5 27.85 -5.22 18.92
N PHE A 6 27.89 -3.96 18.49
CA PHE A 6 26.94 -3.45 17.51
C PHE A 6 27.45 -3.91 16.14
N ASP A 7 26.82 -4.95 15.58
CA ASP A 7 27.05 -5.36 14.18
C ASP A 7 26.65 -4.24 13.23
N GLN A 8 27.37 -4.15 12.11
CA GLN A 8 27.19 -3.11 11.10
C GLN A 8 25.79 -3.13 10.47
N PRO A 9 25.21 -1.96 10.12
CA PRO A 9 23.90 -1.91 9.47
C PRO A 9 23.96 -2.54 8.08
N GLY A 10 23.15 -3.57 7.84
CA GLY A 10 22.98 -4.20 6.52
C GLY A 10 23.19 -5.72 6.51
N GLU A 11 23.78 -6.30 7.56
CA GLU A 11 23.93 -7.75 7.63
C GLU A 11 22.63 -8.42 8.17
N PRO A 12 22.10 -9.43 7.46
CA PRO A 12 20.91 -10.12 7.91
C PRO A 12 21.18 -10.93 9.17
N LYS A 13 20.39 -10.70 10.23
CA LYS A 13 20.45 -11.47 11.47
C LYS A 13 20.06 -12.94 11.22
N ALA A 14 21.03 -13.84 11.27
CA ALA A 14 20.78 -15.28 11.27
C ALA A 14 19.97 -15.70 12.50
N LEU A 15 18.89 -16.47 12.30
CA LEU A 15 18.16 -17.10 13.41
C LEU A 15 18.92 -18.35 13.86
N ARG A 16 19.41 -18.34 15.11
CA ARG A 16 20.04 -19.53 15.72
C ARG A 16 18.97 -20.41 16.37
N ILE A 17 18.65 -21.54 15.73
CA ILE A 17 17.82 -22.59 16.34
C ILE A 17 18.74 -23.45 17.21
N LYS A 18 18.41 -23.61 18.50
CA LYS A 18 19.16 -24.51 19.39
C LYS A 18 19.00 -25.96 18.90
N ALA A 19 20.09 -26.62 18.54
CA ALA A 19 20.07 -28.05 18.24
C ALA A 19 19.89 -28.88 19.53
N GLN A 20 19.06 -29.93 19.47
CA GLN A 20 19.09 -31.01 20.47
C GLN A 20 20.41 -31.80 20.35
N ALA A 21 20.85 -32.34 21.48
CA ALA A 21 22.16 -32.98 21.66
C ALA A 21 22.50 -33.96 20.52
N GLY A 22 23.61 -33.70 19.82
CA GLY A 22 24.19 -34.60 18.81
C GLY A 22 24.08 -34.14 17.34
N ARG A 23 23.33 -33.08 17.00
CA ARG A 23 23.33 -32.52 15.64
C ARG A 23 24.20 -31.25 15.55
N LYS A 24 25.02 -31.14 14.49
CA LYS A 24 25.71 -29.89 14.13
C LYS A 24 24.67 -28.78 13.97
N LEU A 25 24.90 -27.62 14.59
CA LEU A 25 24.12 -26.41 14.35
C LEU A 25 24.21 -26.09 12.85
N GLN A 26 23.09 -26.16 12.14
CA GLN A 26 22.98 -25.55 10.81
C GLN A 26 22.38 -24.17 11.02
N GLU A 27 23.15 -23.12 10.72
CA GLU A 27 22.58 -21.79 10.58
C GLU A 27 21.69 -21.79 9.34
N VAL A 28 20.37 -21.74 9.55
CA VAL A 28 19.41 -21.64 8.46
C VAL A 28 19.16 -20.16 8.21
N TYR A 29 19.63 -19.68 7.07
CA TYR A 29 19.23 -18.37 6.57
C TYR A 29 17.77 -18.43 6.13
N MET A 30 16.89 -17.79 6.91
CA MET A 30 15.51 -17.55 6.52
C MET A 30 15.40 -16.09 6.06
N PRO A 31 15.26 -15.83 4.75
CA PRO A 31 15.09 -14.47 4.26
C PRO A 31 13.86 -13.83 4.90
N ARG A 32 13.99 -12.56 5.30
CA ARG A 32 12.86 -11.74 5.72
C ARG A 32 12.43 -10.90 4.53
N TYR A 33 11.15 -10.97 4.18
CA TYR A 33 10.56 -10.18 3.11
C TYR A 33 9.85 -8.97 3.71
N LEU A 34 10.06 -7.79 3.11
CA LEU A 34 9.36 -6.56 3.45
C LEU A 34 8.76 -6.00 2.17
N ILE A 35 7.46 -5.69 2.22
CA ILE A 35 6.78 -4.92 1.19
C ILE A 35 6.62 -3.51 1.73
N VAL A 36 7.23 -2.56 1.05
CA VAL A 36 6.98 -1.13 1.27
C VAL A 36 5.96 -0.70 0.21
N ASN A 37 4.75 -0.42 0.66
CA ASN A 37 3.64 0.02 -0.19
C ASN A 37 3.45 1.53 -0.08
N ALA A 38 3.31 2.21 -1.21
CA ALA A 38 2.91 3.62 -1.25
C ALA A 38 1.42 3.73 -1.62
N ASP A 39 0.63 4.42 -0.80
CA ASP A 39 -0.80 4.63 -1.03
C ASP A 39 -1.09 5.82 -1.94
N ASP A 40 -2.35 5.91 -2.38
CA ASP A 40 -2.94 7.04 -3.12
C ASP A 40 -2.50 7.20 -4.59
N PHE A 41 -1.97 6.16 -5.24
CA PHE A 41 -1.58 6.28 -6.65
C PHE A 41 -2.80 6.54 -7.54
N GLY A 42 -2.71 7.53 -8.42
CA GLY A 42 -3.84 8.05 -9.20
C GLY A 42 -4.51 9.29 -8.60
N ARG A 43 -4.19 9.68 -7.36
CA ARG A 43 -4.80 10.84 -6.69
C ARG A 43 -4.47 12.18 -7.34
N SER A 44 -3.22 12.39 -7.71
CA SER A 44 -2.76 13.63 -8.37
C SER A 44 -1.46 13.42 -9.13
N PRO A 45 -1.07 14.31 -10.06
CA PRO A 45 0.20 14.20 -10.75
C PRO A 45 1.40 14.27 -9.80
N GLY A 46 1.27 15.06 -8.73
CA GLY A 46 2.31 15.18 -7.71
C GLY A 46 2.53 13.88 -6.94
N VAL A 47 1.44 13.25 -6.51
CA VAL A 47 1.47 11.93 -5.86
C VAL A 47 2.02 10.88 -6.81
N ASN A 48 1.55 10.87 -8.07
CA ASN A 48 2.02 9.93 -9.08
C ASN A 48 3.53 9.99 -9.29
N ARG A 49 4.06 11.20 -9.53
CA ARG A 49 5.50 11.42 -9.68
C ARG A 49 6.27 11.06 -8.42
N GLY A 50 5.74 11.40 -7.24
CA GLY A 50 6.35 11.09 -5.96
C GLY A 50 6.52 9.59 -5.74
N ILE A 51 5.47 8.81 -6.01
CA ILE A 51 5.49 7.35 -5.87
C ILE A 51 6.48 6.73 -6.85
N ILE A 52 6.47 7.15 -8.12
CA ILE A 52 7.43 6.65 -9.11
C ILE A 52 8.87 7.01 -8.73
N LYS A 53 9.11 8.23 -8.24
CA LYS A 53 10.43 8.63 -7.73
C LYS A 53 10.85 7.75 -6.54
N ALA A 54 9.95 7.52 -5.57
CA ALA A 54 10.23 6.70 -4.39
C ALA A 54 10.44 5.21 -4.71
N TYR A 55 9.83 4.72 -5.79
CA TYR A 55 10.08 3.38 -6.33
C TYR A 55 11.43 3.30 -7.06
N ARG A 56 11.74 4.27 -7.93
CA ARG A 56 12.97 4.26 -8.74
C ARG A 56 14.23 4.58 -7.95
N GLU A 57 14.13 5.47 -6.97
CA GLU A 57 15.26 6.03 -6.23
C GLU A 57 15.22 5.69 -4.73
N GLY A 58 14.20 4.95 -4.28
CA GLY A 58 13.96 4.67 -2.86
C GLY A 58 13.64 3.21 -2.58
N ILE A 59 12.87 2.98 -1.51
CA ILE A 59 12.57 1.63 -0.99
C ILE A 59 11.16 1.15 -1.34
N VAL A 60 10.35 1.95 -2.05
CA VAL A 60 8.99 1.55 -2.41
C VAL A 60 9.06 0.34 -3.35
N SER A 61 8.27 -0.67 -3.02
CA SER A 61 8.23 -1.95 -3.75
C SER A 61 6.85 -2.25 -4.34
N SER A 62 5.81 -1.57 -3.85
CA SER A 62 4.44 -1.69 -4.34
C SER A 62 3.66 -0.39 -4.13
N THR A 63 2.50 -0.30 -4.76
CA THR A 63 1.57 0.81 -4.59
C THR A 63 0.12 0.35 -4.68
N SER A 64 -0.79 1.12 -4.07
CA SER A 64 -2.23 0.90 -4.17
C SER A 64 -2.88 2.03 -4.99
N VAL A 65 -3.67 1.64 -6.00
CA VAL A 65 -4.22 2.56 -7.01
C VAL A 65 -5.66 2.95 -6.69
N MET A 66 -5.92 4.25 -6.61
CA MET A 66 -7.24 4.83 -6.49
C MET A 66 -7.87 5.00 -7.89
N THR A 67 -8.62 3.99 -8.34
CA THR A 67 -9.15 3.92 -9.71
C THR A 67 -10.24 4.94 -10.03
N ASN A 68 -10.85 5.53 -9.00
CA ASN A 68 -11.89 6.53 -9.17
C ASN A 68 -11.34 7.95 -9.32
N GLN A 69 -10.03 8.18 -9.18
CA GLN A 69 -9.46 9.53 -9.17
C GLN A 69 -9.19 10.07 -10.58
N PRO A 70 -9.15 11.41 -10.77
CA PRO A 70 -8.93 12.03 -12.08
C PRO A 70 -7.62 11.65 -12.77
N TYR A 71 -6.60 11.24 -12.01
CA TYR A 71 -5.26 10.93 -12.53
C TYR A 71 -4.98 9.42 -12.52
N PHE A 72 -6.03 8.60 -12.45
CA PHE A 72 -5.93 7.15 -12.60
C PHE A 72 -5.29 6.75 -13.94
N GLU A 73 -5.67 7.38 -15.06
CA GLU A 73 -5.12 7.03 -16.38
C GLU A 73 -3.60 7.27 -16.48
N GLU A 74 -3.12 8.37 -15.89
CA GLU A 74 -1.68 8.64 -15.76
C GLU A 74 -1.00 7.55 -14.92
N ALA A 75 -1.57 7.21 -13.76
CA ALA A 75 -1.05 6.14 -12.91
C ALA A 75 -1.02 4.79 -13.62
N ALA A 76 -2.07 4.44 -14.38
CA ALA A 76 -2.14 3.22 -15.17
C ALA A 76 -1.08 3.18 -16.27
N SER A 77 -0.78 4.33 -16.91
CA SER A 77 0.34 4.42 -17.86
C SER A 77 1.68 4.20 -17.17
N LEU A 78 1.89 4.86 -16.04
CA LEU A 78 3.12 4.71 -15.27
C LEU A 78 3.34 3.26 -14.79
N LEU A 79 2.28 2.53 -14.41
CA LEU A 79 2.38 1.11 -14.09
C LEU A 79 2.79 0.25 -15.30
N ARG A 80 2.27 0.55 -16.50
CA ARG A 80 2.69 -0.13 -17.72
C ARG A 80 4.17 0.09 -18.02
N ASP A 81 4.66 1.30 -17.75
CA ASP A 81 6.08 1.64 -17.94
C ASP A 81 7.00 1.03 -16.88
N HIS A 82 6.46 0.58 -15.74
CA HIS A 82 7.22 0.03 -14.61
C HIS A 82 6.66 -1.33 -14.16
N PRO A 83 6.76 -2.39 -14.98
CA PRO A 83 6.08 -3.67 -14.74
C PRO A 83 6.57 -4.45 -13.51
N SER A 84 7.68 -4.05 -12.86
CA SER A 84 8.16 -4.66 -11.63
C SER A 84 7.75 -3.91 -10.35
N LEU A 85 7.07 -2.76 -10.46
CA LEU A 85 6.39 -2.13 -9.33
C LEU A 85 5.12 -2.93 -9.02
N GLY A 86 5.03 -3.50 -7.82
CA GLY A 86 3.81 -4.18 -7.38
C GLY A 86 2.62 -3.20 -7.37
N ALA A 87 1.45 -3.64 -7.83
CA ALA A 87 0.26 -2.79 -7.89
C ALA A 87 -0.95 -3.52 -7.32
N GLY A 88 -1.64 -2.86 -6.40
CA GLY A 88 -2.93 -3.29 -5.83
C GLY A 88 -4.02 -2.24 -6.03
N VAL A 89 -5.24 -2.55 -5.61
CA VAL A 89 -6.36 -1.61 -5.62
C VAL A 89 -6.46 -0.92 -4.27
N HIS A 90 -6.54 0.41 -4.28
CA HIS A 90 -6.90 1.22 -3.12
C HIS A 90 -8.41 1.49 -3.19
N LEU A 91 -9.20 0.78 -2.38
CA LEU A 91 -10.65 1.00 -2.36
C LEU A 91 -10.97 2.36 -1.75
N VAL A 92 -11.74 3.18 -2.47
CA VAL A 92 -12.05 4.57 -2.09
C VAL A 92 -13.53 4.71 -1.79
N PHE A 93 -13.85 5.20 -0.60
CA PHE A 93 -15.22 5.47 -0.16
C PHE A 93 -15.43 6.91 0.33
N THR A 94 -14.38 7.72 0.34
CA THR A 94 -14.37 9.04 1.01
C THR A 94 -13.72 10.14 0.18
N ALA A 95 -13.38 9.86 -1.08
CA ALA A 95 -12.72 10.81 -1.96
C ALA A 95 -13.21 10.68 -3.40
N TRP A 96 -13.47 11.84 -4.02
CA TRP A 96 -13.94 11.95 -5.39
C TRP A 96 -15.29 11.24 -5.65
N LYS A 97 -15.63 11.05 -6.93
CA LYS A 97 -16.85 10.39 -7.37
C LYS A 97 -16.69 8.87 -7.40
N PRO A 98 -17.76 8.09 -7.17
CA PRO A 98 -17.73 6.64 -7.38
C PRO A 98 -17.53 6.27 -8.85
N VAL A 99 -17.13 5.02 -9.08
CA VAL A 99 -17.11 4.42 -10.43
C VAL A 99 -18.52 4.08 -10.90
N LEU A 100 -19.40 3.66 -9.98
CA LEU A 100 -20.82 3.44 -10.27
C LEU A 100 -21.57 4.77 -10.40
N PRO A 101 -22.67 4.81 -11.16
CA PRO A 101 -23.59 5.94 -11.13
C PRO A 101 -24.06 6.22 -9.69
N PRO A 102 -24.05 7.49 -9.22
CA PRO A 102 -24.47 7.86 -7.87
C PRO A 102 -25.86 7.34 -7.46
N GLU A 103 -26.77 7.22 -8.43
CA GLU A 103 -28.16 6.78 -8.22
C GLU A 103 -28.26 5.30 -7.82
N LYS A 104 -27.21 4.51 -8.05
CA LYS A 104 -27.14 3.11 -7.63
C LYS A 104 -26.62 2.93 -6.20
N ILE A 105 -26.01 3.96 -5.64
CA ILE A 105 -25.41 3.97 -4.30
C ILE A 105 -25.71 5.28 -3.57
N PRO A 106 -26.99 5.72 -3.52
CA PRO A 106 -27.36 7.05 -3.02
C PRO A 106 -26.98 7.23 -1.54
N SER A 107 -26.77 6.15 -0.79
CA SER A 107 -26.37 6.21 0.61
C SER A 107 -24.90 6.63 0.83
N LEU A 108 -24.05 6.51 -0.20
CA LEU A 108 -22.61 6.74 -0.10
C LEU A 108 -22.17 8.10 -0.66
N VAL A 109 -23.08 8.85 -1.27
CA VAL A 109 -22.76 10.06 -2.03
C VAL A 109 -23.54 11.29 -1.54
N ASP A 110 -22.99 12.47 -1.79
CA ASP A 110 -23.65 13.76 -1.58
C ASP A 110 -24.54 14.15 -2.77
N GLU A 111 -25.23 15.29 -2.68
CA GLU A 111 -26.10 15.79 -3.76
C GLU A 111 -25.35 16.14 -5.06
N LYS A 112 -24.02 16.21 -5.03
CA LYS A 112 -23.16 16.48 -6.20
C LYS A 112 -22.57 15.19 -6.78
N GLY A 113 -22.92 14.03 -6.21
CA GLY A 113 -22.45 12.71 -6.61
C GLY A 113 -21.01 12.41 -6.19
N PHE A 114 -20.45 13.12 -5.22
CA PHE A 114 -19.17 12.79 -4.60
C PHE A 114 -19.39 11.85 -3.42
N PHE A 115 -18.41 11.00 -3.13
CA PHE A 115 -18.42 10.24 -1.89
C PHE A 115 -18.53 11.16 -0.67
N LEU A 116 -19.31 10.72 0.31
CA LEU A 116 -19.45 11.40 1.60
C LEU A 116 -18.10 11.43 2.35
N PRO A 117 -17.85 12.46 3.18
CA PRO A 117 -16.67 12.50 4.01
C PRO A 117 -16.70 11.38 5.07
N GLN A 118 -15.51 10.99 5.55
CA GLN A 118 -15.35 9.87 6.48
C GLN A 118 -16.21 10.03 7.74
N GLU A 119 -16.33 11.25 8.26
CA GLU A 119 -17.11 11.57 9.46
C GLU A 119 -18.59 11.24 9.26
N ALA A 120 -19.13 11.55 8.08
CA ALA A 120 -20.54 11.29 7.76
C ALA A 120 -20.83 9.78 7.64
N LEU A 121 -19.91 9.01 7.05
CA LEU A 121 -20.03 7.56 6.94
C LEU A 121 -19.94 6.87 8.30
N LEU A 122 -19.00 7.29 9.14
CA LEU A 122 -18.81 6.71 10.47
C LEU A 122 -19.91 7.09 11.45
N ALA A 123 -20.56 8.25 11.28
CA ALA A 123 -21.69 8.65 12.11
C ALA A 123 -22.93 7.77 11.90
N GLN A 124 -23.09 7.16 10.71
CA GLN A 124 -24.22 6.30 10.37
C GLN A 124 -23.80 5.04 9.60
N PRO A 125 -23.07 4.08 10.21
CA PRO A 125 -22.54 2.92 9.48
C PRO A 125 -23.63 2.04 8.86
N GLY A 126 -24.84 2.06 9.43
CA GLY A 126 -26.01 1.32 8.92
C GLY A 126 -26.68 1.94 7.69
N ARG A 127 -26.22 3.09 7.21
CA ARG A 127 -26.76 3.80 6.04
C ARG A 127 -26.47 3.08 4.72
N VAL A 128 -25.41 2.27 4.65
CA VAL A 128 -24.92 1.66 3.41
C VAL A 128 -26.00 0.79 2.76
N ASP A 129 -26.28 1.08 1.48
CA ASP A 129 -27.21 0.32 0.63
C ASP A 129 -26.93 -1.19 0.71
N ARG A 130 -27.97 -2.02 0.90
CA ARG A 130 -27.90 -3.48 1.02
C ARG A 130 -28.52 -4.18 -0.18
#